data_AF-A0A438AHF7-F1
#
_entry.id   AF-A0A438AHF7-F1
#
_cell.length_a   1.000
_cell.length_b   1.000
_cell.length_c   1.000
_cell.angle_alpha   90.00
_cell.angle_beta   90.00
_cell.angle_gamma   90.00
#
_symmetry.space_group_name_H-M   'P 1'
#
loop_
_entity.id
_entity.type
_entity.pdbx_description
1 polymer ?
#
loop_
_entity_poly.entity_id
_entity_poly.type
_entity_poly.pdbx_seq_one_letter_code
_entity_poly.pdbx_strand_id
1 'polypeptide(L)'
;MFERIKALSADRLGRRIALDAPIAPPRPRPTDPLGAAAAVFDDEFALLNREIVQIAGAPLVAVPLCPSACQPGARADGLLSMGATPFGRWNMTYYASTPGAARTLDTHIYEPVFDGLYEGCMADEIDRVLESWAQFRQNDPAATAAQARSYAAALRMMLGEAGGRIEKMLFSGRRNLWTESLCRHEALVG
;
A
#
# COMPACT_ATOMS: atom_id res chain seq x y z
N MET A 1 26.79 36.03 6.11
CA MET A 1 25.44 35.43 6.11
C MET A 1 25.53 33.91 6.05
N PHE A 2 26.30 33.27 6.95
CA PHE A 2 26.56 31.82 6.91
C PHE A 2 26.59 31.13 8.29
N GLU A 3 26.33 31.87 9.38
CA GLU A 3 26.36 31.33 10.76
C GLU A 3 24.99 30.89 11.29
N ARG A 4 23.90 31.10 10.54
CA ARG A 4 22.54 30.74 10.99
C ARG A 4 22.09 29.32 10.61
N ILE A 5 22.88 28.58 9.84
CA ILE A 5 22.51 27.21 9.39
C ILE A 5 23.04 26.14 10.37
N LYS A 6 24.12 26.41 11.12
CA LYS A 6 24.67 25.45 12.10
C LYS A 6 23.86 25.35 13.40
N ALA A 7 22.98 26.32 13.69
CA ALA A 7 22.14 26.29 14.88
C ALA A 7 20.88 25.41 14.72
N LEU A 8 20.48 25.05 13.49
CA LEU A 8 19.34 24.15 13.24
C LEU A 8 19.75 22.68 13.12
N SER A 9 21.05 22.38 13.09
CA SER A 9 21.58 21.02 13.01
C SER A 9 21.84 20.34 14.36
N ALA A 10 21.80 21.08 15.48
CA ALA A 10 22.02 20.51 16.81
C ALA A 10 20.73 19.94 17.44
N ASP A 11 19.56 20.48 17.09
CA ASP A 11 18.28 20.13 17.74
C ASP A 11 17.53 18.95 17.09
N ARG A 12 18.06 18.39 15.99
CA ARG A 12 17.50 17.19 15.33
C ARG A 12 18.19 15.89 15.74
N LEU A 13 19.13 15.94 16.69
CA LEU A 13 19.82 14.77 17.24
C LEU A 13 19.08 14.11 18.42
N GLY A 14 17.75 14.29 18.51
CA GLY A 14 16.90 13.72 19.56
C GLY A 14 16.28 12.35 19.25
N ARG A 15 16.58 11.71 18.12
CA ARG A 15 16.13 10.34 17.82
C ARG A 15 17.25 9.48 17.27
N ARG A 16 18.38 9.43 17.98
CA ARG A 16 19.14 8.19 18.03
C ARG A 16 18.27 7.19 18.78
N ILE A 17 17.71 6.22 18.06
CA ILE A 17 17.19 5.01 18.70
C ILE A 17 18.42 4.34 19.30
N ALA A 18 18.65 4.58 20.58
CA ALA A 18 19.49 3.73 21.38
C ALA A 18 18.87 2.33 21.31
N LEU A 19 19.62 1.37 20.76
CA LEU A 19 19.44 -0.02 21.11
C LEU A 19 19.41 -0.09 22.66
N ASP A 20 18.38 -0.77 23.19
CA ASP A 20 17.98 -0.87 24.61
C ASP A 20 16.88 0.09 25.11
N ALA A 21 16.06 0.67 24.24
CA ALA A 21 14.77 1.22 24.67
C ALA A 21 13.78 0.09 25.04
N PRO A 22 13.05 0.19 26.17
CA PRO A 22 12.00 -0.78 26.51
C PRO A 22 11.02 -0.88 25.35
N ILE A 23 10.62 -2.10 24.99
CA ILE A 23 9.63 -2.38 23.93
C ILE A 23 8.46 -1.43 24.17
N ALA A 24 8.32 -0.43 23.30
CA ALA A 24 7.20 0.49 23.39
C ALA A 24 5.93 -0.36 23.36
N PRO A 25 4.96 -0.13 24.27
CA PRO A 25 3.72 -0.88 24.24
C PRO A 25 3.12 -0.77 22.83
N PRO A 26 2.50 -1.85 22.32
CA PRO A 26 1.87 -1.82 21.01
C PRO A 26 0.96 -0.59 20.93
N ARG A 27 1.12 0.21 19.88
CA ARG A 27 0.27 1.38 19.67
C ARG A 27 -1.19 0.91 19.71
N PRO A 28 -2.10 1.67 20.35
CA PRO A 28 -3.51 1.32 20.33
C PRO A 28 -3.96 1.18 18.88
N ARG A 29 -4.59 0.05 18.54
CA ARG A 29 -5.14 -0.15 17.20
C ARG A 29 -6.17 0.95 16.95
N PRO A 30 -6.14 1.62 15.79
CA PRO A 30 -7.12 2.62 15.44
C PRO A 30 -8.53 2.05 15.55
N THR A 31 -9.48 2.83 16.06
CA THR A 31 -10.88 2.44 16.20
C THR A 31 -11.66 2.59 14.89
N ASP A 32 -11.13 3.36 13.93
CA ASP A 32 -11.71 3.50 12.61
C ASP A 32 -11.19 2.39 11.66
N PRO A 33 -12.06 1.79 10.81
CA PRO A 33 -11.67 0.68 9.94
C PRO A 33 -10.53 1.01 8.97
N LEU A 34 -10.45 2.26 8.49
CA LEU A 34 -9.40 2.69 7.57
C LEU A 34 -8.04 2.74 8.27
N GLY A 35 -7.98 3.35 9.47
CA GLY A 35 -6.78 3.37 10.30
C GLY A 35 -6.34 1.96 10.70
N ALA A 36 -7.28 1.06 10.99
CA ALA A 36 -6.97 -0.35 11.26
C ALA A 36 -6.34 -1.02 10.03
N ALA A 37 -6.87 -0.78 8.83
CA ALA A 37 -6.30 -1.29 7.58
C ALA A 37 -4.90 -0.70 7.30
N ALA A 38 -4.70 0.59 7.58
CA ALA A 38 -3.40 1.24 7.44
C ALA A 38 -2.36 0.64 8.39
N ALA A 39 -2.73 0.38 9.64
CA ALA A 39 -1.83 -0.23 10.63
C ALA A 39 -1.41 -1.65 10.23
N VAL A 40 -2.35 -2.46 9.71
CA VAL A 40 -2.03 -3.80 9.17
C VAL A 40 -1.05 -3.69 8.01
N PHE A 41 -1.30 -2.78 7.07
CA PHE A 41 -0.39 -2.55 5.95
C PHE A 41 1.01 -2.11 6.42
N ASP A 42 1.11 -1.18 7.38
CA ASP A 42 2.39 -0.71 7.91
C ASP A 42 3.19 -1.85 8.55
N ASP A 43 2.53 -2.73 9.30
CA ASP A 43 3.16 -3.90 9.91
C ASP A 43 3.66 -4.89 8.85
N GLU A 44 2.84 -5.21 7.85
CA GLU A 44 3.19 -6.10 6.73
C GLU A 44 4.34 -5.52 5.88
N PHE A 45 4.27 -4.23 5.56
CA PHE A 45 5.29 -3.55 4.78
C PHE A 45 6.61 -3.42 5.55
N ALA A 46 6.57 -3.25 6.87
CA ALA A 46 7.76 -3.28 7.71
C ALA A 46 8.42 -4.66 7.70
N LEU A 47 7.65 -5.74 7.70
CA LEU A 47 8.18 -7.10 7.58
C LEU A 47 8.85 -7.32 6.22
N LEU A 48 8.18 -6.95 5.12
CA LEU A 48 8.77 -7.01 3.78
C LEU A 48 10.09 -6.22 3.71
N ASN A 49 10.11 -4.99 4.23
CA ASN A 49 11.31 -4.15 4.19
C ASN A 49 12.49 -4.70 4.99
N ARG A 50 12.26 -5.48 6.05
CA ARG A 50 13.37 -6.16 6.75
C ARG A 50 14.08 -7.13 5.84
N GLU A 51 13.34 -7.89 5.04
CA GLU A 51 13.91 -8.81 4.06
C GLU A 51 14.56 -8.06 2.89
N ILE A 52 13.91 -7.03 2.36
CA ILE A 52 14.44 -6.25 1.24
C ILE A 52 15.77 -5.55 1.61
N VAL A 53 15.89 -5.03 2.83
CA VAL A 53 17.15 -4.41 3.27
C VAL A 53 18.29 -5.43 3.31
N GLN A 54 18.03 -6.71 3.63
CA GLN A 54 19.05 -7.76 3.58
C GLN A 54 19.48 -8.08 2.14
N ILE A 55 18.55 -8.03 1.18
CA ILE A 55 18.80 -8.35 -0.24
C ILE A 55 19.49 -7.18 -0.96
N ALA A 56 19.01 -5.96 -0.75
CA ALA A 56 19.32 -4.80 -1.58
C ALA A 56 20.01 -3.66 -0.83
N GLY A 57 20.19 -3.77 0.50
CA GLY A 57 20.87 -2.78 1.33
C GLY A 57 20.07 -1.50 1.62
N ALA A 58 18.83 -1.39 1.12
CA ALA A 58 17.96 -0.23 1.31
C ALA A 58 16.48 -0.64 1.21
N PRO A 59 15.55 0.07 1.88
CA PRO A 59 14.13 -0.28 1.87
C PRO A 59 13.44 0.06 0.55
N LEU A 60 12.26 -0.51 0.33
CA LEU A 60 11.29 -0.06 -0.65
C LEU A 60 10.56 1.19 -0.16
N VAL A 61 9.99 1.92 -1.11
CA VAL A 61 8.99 2.97 -0.91
C VAL A 61 7.69 2.45 -1.53
N ALA A 62 6.63 2.40 -0.73
CA ALA A 62 5.29 2.06 -1.22
C ALA A 62 4.53 3.35 -1.54
N VAL A 63 3.95 3.42 -2.72
CA VAL A 63 3.23 4.59 -3.25
C VAL A 63 1.84 4.16 -3.68
N PRO A 64 0.77 4.80 -3.19
CA PRO A 64 -0.58 4.46 -3.61
C PRO A 64 -0.83 4.92 -5.05
N LEU A 65 -1.41 4.03 -5.86
CA LEU A 65 -1.90 4.34 -7.21
C LEU A 65 -3.06 5.33 -7.15
N CYS A 66 -4.00 5.14 -6.21
CA CYS A 66 -5.07 6.08 -5.88
C CYS A 66 -4.93 6.57 -4.42
N PRO A 67 -4.21 7.69 -4.18
CA PRO A 67 -4.05 8.25 -2.84
C PRO A 67 -5.38 8.62 -2.17
N SER A 68 -6.37 9.10 -2.94
CA SER A 68 -7.68 9.46 -2.38
C SER A 68 -8.47 8.26 -1.85
N ALA A 69 -8.20 7.03 -2.31
CA ALA A 69 -8.78 5.82 -1.71
C ALA A 69 -8.18 5.48 -0.34
N CYS A 70 -6.96 5.97 -0.04
CA CYS A 70 -6.26 5.76 1.23
C CYS A 70 -6.59 6.83 2.29
N GLN A 71 -7.57 7.69 2.03
CA GLN A 71 -8.03 8.75 2.92
C GLN A 71 -9.51 8.55 3.28
N PRO A 72 -9.99 9.09 4.42
CA PRO A 72 -11.40 9.01 4.77
C PRO A 72 -12.30 9.57 3.66
N GLY A 73 -13.33 8.82 3.27
CA GLY A 73 -14.26 9.21 2.20
C GLY A 73 -14.93 8.02 1.52
N ALA A 74 -15.82 8.32 0.58
CA ALA A 74 -16.70 7.34 -0.06
C ALA A 74 -15.96 6.16 -0.70
N ARG A 75 -14.77 6.38 -1.28
CA ARG A 75 -13.95 5.31 -1.86
C ARG A 75 -13.44 4.35 -0.78
N ALA A 76 -12.81 4.89 0.26
CA ALA A 76 -12.32 4.09 1.38
C ALA A 76 -13.46 3.30 2.04
N ASP A 77 -14.56 3.97 2.35
CA ASP A 77 -15.72 3.35 3.02
C ASP A 77 -16.35 2.26 2.14
N GLY A 78 -16.50 2.54 0.84
CA GLY A 78 -17.02 1.58 -0.13
C GLY A 78 -16.14 0.32 -0.23
N LEU A 79 -14.82 0.50 -0.39
CA LEU A 79 -13.85 -0.59 -0.46
C LEU A 79 -13.86 -1.43 0.83
N LEU A 80 -13.87 -0.78 1.99
CA LEU A 80 -13.90 -1.48 3.27
C LEU A 80 -15.22 -2.24 3.46
N SER A 81 -16.36 -1.70 2.99
CA SER A 81 -17.66 -2.37 3.06
C SER A 81 -17.73 -3.69 2.29
N MET A 82 -16.94 -3.81 1.22
CA MET A 82 -16.80 -5.03 0.41
C MET A 82 -15.61 -5.91 0.84
N GLY A 83 -14.94 -5.56 1.94
CA GLY A 83 -13.78 -6.29 2.46
C GLY A 83 -12.53 -6.15 1.59
N ALA A 84 -12.40 -5.05 0.84
CA ALA A 84 -11.19 -4.66 0.14
C ALA A 84 -10.44 -3.60 0.97
N THR A 85 -9.17 -3.85 1.28
CA THR A 85 -8.33 -2.82 1.91
C THR A 85 -7.86 -1.81 0.85
N PRO A 86 -7.98 -0.49 1.09
CA PRO A 86 -7.41 0.52 0.19
C PRO A 86 -5.88 0.49 0.09
N PHE A 87 -5.20 -0.18 1.04
CA PHE A 87 -3.76 -0.37 1.07
C PHE A 87 -3.33 -1.72 0.45
N GLY A 88 -4.26 -2.43 -0.19
CA GLY A 88 -3.95 -3.69 -0.83
C GLY A 88 -2.97 -3.51 -1.99
N ARG A 89 -2.25 -4.58 -2.34
CA ARG A 89 -1.30 -4.58 -3.46
C ARG A 89 -1.89 -4.02 -4.76
N TRP A 90 -3.17 -4.24 -5.00
CA TRP A 90 -3.88 -3.70 -6.17
C TRP A 90 -3.83 -2.17 -6.26
N ASN A 91 -3.66 -1.46 -5.13
CA ASN A 91 -3.55 -0.01 -5.05
C ASN A 91 -2.14 0.46 -4.68
N MET A 92 -1.16 -0.43 -4.44
CA MET A 92 0.16 -0.07 -3.95
C MET A 92 1.25 -0.44 -4.95
N THR A 93 2.07 0.53 -5.30
CA THR A 93 3.25 0.34 -6.15
C THR A 93 4.52 0.48 -5.33
N TYR A 94 5.52 -0.38 -5.58
CA TYR A 94 6.76 -0.42 -4.81
C TYR A 94 7.97 -0.01 -5.64
N TYR A 95 8.67 1.01 -5.17
CA TYR A 95 9.88 1.57 -5.77
C TYR A 95 11.08 1.36 -4.85
N ALA A 96 12.29 1.35 -5.40
CA ALA A 96 13.50 1.34 -4.59
C ALA A 96 13.81 2.74 -4.04
N SER A 97 14.32 2.82 -2.81
CA SER A 97 14.75 4.10 -2.21
C SER A 97 16.11 4.61 -2.72
N THR A 98 16.90 3.77 -3.38
CA THR A 98 18.24 4.14 -3.87
C THR A 98 18.51 3.56 -5.27
N PRO A 99 19.44 4.15 -6.06
CA PRO A 99 19.81 3.61 -7.36
C PRO A 99 20.43 2.20 -7.29
N GLY A 100 21.13 1.90 -6.19
CA GLY A 100 21.72 0.58 -5.95
C GLY A 100 20.64 -0.48 -5.79
N ALA A 101 19.69 -0.23 -4.89
CA ALA A 101 18.56 -1.14 -4.68
C ALA A 101 17.68 -1.28 -5.93
N ALA A 102 17.48 -0.21 -6.71
CA ALA A 102 16.73 -0.26 -7.97
C ALA A 102 17.31 -1.27 -8.97
N ARG A 103 18.65 -1.32 -9.09
CA ARG A 103 19.34 -2.31 -9.93
C ARG A 103 19.20 -3.72 -9.39
N THR A 104 19.39 -3.91 -8.08
CA THR A 104 19.30 -5.22 -7.44
C THR A 104 17.89 -5.80 -7.52
N LEU A 105 16.88 -5.00 -7.25
CA LEU A 105 15.48 -5.44 -7.18
C LEU A 105 14.76 -5.40 -8.53
N ASP A 106 15.44 -4.95 -9.58
CA ASP A 106 14.88 -4.76 -10.92
C ASP A 106 13.61 -3.90 -10.89
N THR A 107 13.69 -2.70 -10.32
CA THR A 107 12.59 -1.73 -10.21
C THR A 107 13.09 -0.30 -10.50
N HIS A 108 12.20 0.68 -10.46
CA HIS A 108 12.57 2.11 -10.55
C HIS A 108 12.95 2.66 -9.17
N ILE A 109 13.84 3.65 -9.17
CA ILE A 109 14.04 4.48 -7.98
C ILE A 109 12.81 5.35 -7.77
N TYR A 110 12.38 5.51 -6.53
CA TYR A 110 11.30 6.43 -6.20
C TYR A 110 11.70 7.87 -6.50
N GLU A 111 10.79 8.59 -7.16
CA GLU A 111 10.84 10.04 -7.33
C GLU A 111 9.50 10.64 -6.90
N PRO A 112 9.49 11.82 -6.22
CA PRO A 112 8.24 12.43 -5.75
C PRO A 112 7.21 12.72 -6.85
N VAL A 113 7.63 12.80 -8.11
CA VAL A 113 6.72 12.98 -9.26
C VAL A 113 5.77 11.79 -9.47
N PHE A 114 6.05 10.64 -8.87
CA PHE A 114 5.18 9.47 -8.95
C PHE A 114 3.97 9.54 -8.00
N ASP A 115 3.99 10.42 -7.00
CA ASP A 115 2.88 10.56 -6.07
C ASP A 115 1.62 11.02 -6.81
N GLY A 116 0.58 10.17 -6.79
CA GLY A 116 -0.70 10.44 -7.44
C GLY A 116 -0.67 10.43 -8.97
N LEU A 117 0.45 10.06 -9.61
CA LEU A 117 0.60 10.07 -11.07
C LEU A 117 -0.46 9.20 -11.78
N TYR A 118 -0.93 8.14 -11.12
CA TYR A 118 -1.89 7.18 -11.66
C TYR A 118 -3.27 7.26 -10.99
N GLU A 119 -3.53 8.33 -10.24
CA GLU A 119 -4.75 8.45 -9.45
C GLU A 119 -5.99 8.34 -10.34
N GLY A 120 -6.06 9.09 -11.44
CA GLY A 120 -7.21 9.04 -12.34
C GLY A 120 -7.48 7.63 -12.87
N CYS A 121 -6.43 6.92 -13.32
CA CYS A 121 -6.57 5.58 -13.87
C CYS A 121 -7.14 4.58 -12.85
N MET A 122 -6.63 4.61 -11.61
CA MET A 122 -7.07 3.68 -10.58
C MET A 122 -8.40 4.13 -9.94
N ALA A 123 -8.65 5.43 -9.82
CA ALA A 123 -9.91 5.97 -9.32
C ALA A 123 -11.09 5.55 -10.19
N ASP A 124 -10.97 5.61 -11.53
CA ASP A 124 -12.03 5.19 -12.46
C ASP A 124 -12.36 3.70 -12.31
N GLU A 125 -11.34 2.85 -12.11
CA GLU A 125 -11.52 1.41 -11.85
C GLU A 125 -12.21 1.16 -10.49
N ILE A 126 -11.80 1.88 -9.45
CA ILE A 126 -12.44 1.82 -8.11
C ILE A 126 -13.90 2.24 -8.22
N ASP A 127 -14.18 3.38 -8.84
CA ASP A 127 -15.52 3.94 -8.90
C ASP A 127 -16.48 3.01 -9.66
N ARG A 128 -16.03 2.38 -10.75
CA ARG A 128 -16.80 1.33 -11.45
C ARG A 128 -17.06 0.10 -10.58
N VAL A 129 -16.08 -0.33 -9.80
CA VAL A 129 -16.25 -1.46 -8.87
C VAL A 129 -17.26 -1.12 -7.77
N LEU A 130 -17.18 0.09 -7.21
CA LEU A 130 -18.09 0.55 -6.16
C LEU A 130 -19.51 0.75 -6.70
N GLU A 131 -19.66 1.24 -7.93
CA GLU A 131 -20.96 1.32 -8.59
C GLU A 131 -21.57 -0.08 -8.78
N SER A 132 -20.78 -1.05 -9.25
CA SER A 132 -21.23 -2.43 -9.41
C SER A 132 -21.65 -3.05 -8.06
N TRP A 133 -20.90 -2.77 -6.99
CA TRP A 133 -21.25 -3.18 -5.64
C TRP A 133 -22.57 -2.57 -5.17
N ALA A 134 -22.76 -1.27 -5.36
CA ALA A 134 -23.99 -0.58 -5.00
C ALA A 134 -25.20 -1.13 -5.77
N GLN A 135 -25.07 -1.35 -7.08
CA GLN A 135 -26.13 -1.93 -7.91
C GLN A 135 -26.52 -3.34 -7.45
N PHE A 136 -25.55 -4.21 -7.14
CA PHE A 136 -25.84 -5.53 -6.57
C PHE A 136 -26.64 -5.44 -5.27
N ARG A 137 -26.24 -4.54 -4.36
CA ARG A 137 -26.95 -4.35 -3.08
C ARG A 137 -28.38 -3.80 -3.26
N GLN A 138 -28.60 -3.00 -4.30
CA GLN A 138 -29.92 -2.45 -4.62
C GLN A 138 -30.84 -3.47 -5.30
N ASN A 139 -30.31 -4.24 -6.26
CA ASN A 139 -31.10 -5.17 -7.06
C ASN A 139 -31.43 -6.46 -6.31
N ASP A 140 -30.53 -6.90 -5.42
CA ASP A 140 -30.68 -8.14 -4.65
C ASP A 140 -30.64 -7.87 -3.12
N PRO A 141 -31.60 -7.12 -2.55
CA PRO A 141 -31.58 -6.77 -1.13
C PRO A 141 -31.73 -8.00 -0.21
N ALA A 142 -32.32 -9.09 -0.72
CA ALA A 142 -32.46 -10.36 -0.02
C ALA A 142 -31.26 -11.31 -0.21
N ALA A 143 -30.18 -10.85 -0.86
CA ALA A 143 -28.98 -11.66 -1.04
C ALA A 143 -28.43 -12.16 0.30
N THR A 144 -28.14 -13.45 0.37
CA THR A 144 -27.51 -14.06 1.54
C THR A 144 -26.11 -13.51 1.73
N ALA A 145 -25.60 -13.59 2.97
CA ALA A 145 -24.23 -13.22 3.26
C ALA A 145 -23.20 -14.00 2.42
N ALA A 146 -23.51 -15.24 2.04
CA ALA A 146 -22.65 -16.03 1.14
C ALA A 146 -22.61 -15.43 -0.27
N GLN A 147 -23.76 -15.10 -0.86
CA GLN A 147 -23.82 -14.45 -2.18
C GLN A 147 -23.11 -13.10 -2.18
N ALA A 148 -23.32 -12.28 -1.15
CA ALA A 148 -22.64 -11.00 -1.00
C ALA A 148 -21.10 -11.17 -0.92
N ARG A 149 -20.61 -12.16 -0.16
CA ARG A 149 -19.17 -12.46 -0.09
C ARG A 149 -18.61 -12.95 -1.42
N SER A 150 -19.33 -13.81 -2.13
CA SER A 150 -18.90 -14.32 -3.44
C SER A 150 -18.82 -13.19 -4.47
N TYR A 151 -19.81 -12.30 -4.50
CA TYR A 151 -19.80 -11.15 -5.40
C TYR A 151 -18.68 -10.16 -5.05
N ALA A 152 -18.51 -9.83 -3.76
CA ALA A 152 -17.40 -8.99 -3.30
C ALA A 152 -16.02 -9.61 -3.60
N ALA A 153 -15.88 -10.94 -3.56
CA ALA A 153 -14.66 -11.62 -3.99
C ALA A 153 -14.39 -11.41 -5.50
N ALA A 154 -15.41 -11.54 -6.35
CA ALA A 154 -15.27 -11.27 -7.79
C ALA A 154 -14.86 -9.82 -8.07
N LEU A 155 -15.46 -8.85 -7.36
CA LEU A 155 -15.09 -7.45 -7.50
C LEU A 155 -13.65 -7.18 -7.04
N ARG A 156 -13.19 -7.82 -5.95
CA ARG A 156 -11.80 -7.73 -5.49
C ARG A 156 -10.80 -8.31 -6.48
N MET A 157 -11.16 -9.38 -7.19
CA MET A 157 -10.33 -9.90 -8.29
C MET A 157 -10.18 -8.86 -9.41
N MET A 158 -11.24 -8.15 -9.78
CA MET A 158 -11.16 -7.08 -10.78
C MET A 158 -10.23 -5.94 -10.37
N LEU A 159 -10.25 -5.53 -9.09
CA LEU A 159 -9.28 -4.56 -8.56
C LEU A 159 -7.85 -5.08 -8.69
N GLY A 160 -7.60 -6.35 -8.31
CA GLY A 160 -6.31 -7.01 -8.46
C GLY A 160 -5.81 -7.04 -9.91
N GLU A 161 -6.67 -7.37 -10.86
CA GLU A 161 -6.34 -7.35 -12.29
C GLU A 161 -6.02 -5.94 -12.79
N ALA A 162 -6.77 -4.92 -12.35
CA ALA A 162 -6.52 -3.52 -12.70
C ALA A 162 -5.16 -3.05 -12.18
N GLY A 163 -4.87 -3.26 -10.90
CA GLY A 163 -3.57 -2.95 -10.30
C GLY A 163 -2.42 -3.66 -11.03
N GLY A 164 -2.57 -4.95 -11.33
CA GLY A 164 -1.58 -5.72 -12.07
C GLY A 164 -1.35 -5.22 -13.51
N ARG A 165 -2.37 -4.70 -14.20
CA ARG A 165 -2.20 -4.06 -15.52
C ARG A 165 -1.39 -2.76 -15.41
N ILE A 166 -1.69 -1.92 -14.42
CA ILE A 166 -0.98 -0.66 -14.19
C ILE A 166 0.50 -0.95 -13.83
N GLU A 167 0.75 -1.91 -12.94
CA GLU A 167 2.12 -2.33 -12.56
C GLU A 167 2.93 -2.78 -13.79
N LYS A 168 2.34 -3.59 -14.67
CA LYS A 168 3.02 -4.04 -15.91
C LYS A 168 3.36 -2.89 -16.85
N MET A 169 2.45 -1.94 -17.00
CA MET A 169 2.68 -0.73 -17.79
C MET A 169 3.82 0.10 -17.19
N LEU A 170 3.81 0.26 -15.88
CA LEU A 170 4.80 1.04 -15.12
C LEU A 170 6.22 0.51 -15.26
N PHE A 171 6.38 -0.79 -15.01
CA PHE A 171 7.70 -1.39 -14.92
C PHE A 171 8.14 -2.06 -16.22
N SER A 172 7.36 -1.94 -17.31
CA SER A 172 7.75 -2.39 -18.66
C SER A 172 8.29 -3.83 -18.69
N GLY A 173 7.72 -4.74 -17.89
CA GLY A 173 8.13 -6.14 -17.84
C GLY A 173 9.41 -6.44 -17.05
N ARG A 174 9.90 -5.51 -16.21
CA ARG A 174 10.93 -5.83 -15.20
C ARG A 174 10.46 -6.97 -14.30
N ARG A 175 11.43 -7.74 -13.79
CA ARG A 175 11.15 -8.93 -12.96
C ARG A 175 10.64 -8.58 -11.57
N ASN A 176 10.91 -7.37 -11.06
CA ASN A 176 10.47 -6.90 -9.75
C ASN A 176 10.78 -7.92 -8.64
N LEU A 177 12.05 -8.18 -8.36
CA LEU A 177 12.49 -9.29 -7.49
C LEU A 177 11.93 -9.22 -6.06
N TRP A 178 11.50 -8.04 -5.61
CA TRP A 178 10.78 -7.88 -4.35
C TRP A 178 9.44 -8.64 -4.31
N THR A 179 8.85 -8.93 -5.48
CA THR A 179 7.61 -9.72 -5.61
C THR A 179 7.80 -11.12 -5.06
N GLU A 180 8.99 -11.71 -5.22
CA GLU A 180 9.28 -13.04 -4.67
C GLU A 180 9.26 -13.03 -3.14
N SER A 181 9.80 -11.97 -2.51
CA SER A 181 9.71 -11.75 -1.07
C SER A 181 8.27 -11.56 -0.63
N LEU A 182 7.50 -10.73 -1.34
CA LEU A 182 6.09 -10.51 -1.03
C LEU A 182 5.27 -11.80 -1.12
N CYS A 183 5.45 -12.62 -2.16
CA CYS A 183 4.75 -13.90 -2.28
C CYS A 183 5.06 -14.85 -1.12
N ARG A 184 6.29 -14.83 -0.58
CA ARG A 184 6.63 -15.60 0.64
C ARG A 184 5.88 -15.07 1.86
N HIS A 185 5.75 -13.77 2.02
CA HIS A 185 4.98 -13.17 3.11
C HIS A 185 3.48 -13.49 2.99
N GLU A 186 2.90 -13.33 1.80
CA GLU A 186 1.49 -13.63 1.55
C GLU A 186 1.16 -15.12 1.80
N ALA A 187 2.06 -16.04 1.44
CA ALA A 187 1.89 -17.48 1.68
C ALA A 187 2.00 -17.91 3.15
N LEU A 188 2.53 -17.06 4.03
CA LEU A 188 2.61 -17.30 5.47
C LEU A 188 1.41 -16.72 6.24
N VAL A 189 0.66 -15.80 5.61
CA VAL A 189 -0.46 -15.06 6.21
C VAL A 189 -1.82 -15.55 5.70
N GLY A 190 -1.88 -16.18 4.53
CA GLY A 190 -3.08 -16.85 3.98
C GLY A 190 -3.21 -18.31 4.40
#